data_AF-A0A7V3W267-F1
#
_entry.id   AF-A0A7V3W267-F1
#
_cell.length_a   1.000
_cell.length_b   1.000
_cell.length_c   1.000
_cell.angle_alpha   90.00
_cell.angle_beta   90.00
_cell.angle_gamma   90.00
#
_symmetry.space_group_name_H-M   'P 1'
#
loop_
_entity.id
_entity.type
_entity.pdbx_description
1 polymer ?
#
loop_
_entity_poly.entity_id
_entity_poly.type
_entity_poly.pdbx_seq_one_letter_code
_entity_poly.pdbx_strand_id
1 'polypeptide(L)'
;MGASSGHRWLTFERERVNILLVLAAAICVRLPHLISPYVINPDAIDYIMSAKALAQGRWMEGFQLSHASIYPVLISLLGPLVGDWIWAARALTALFG
;
A
#
# COMPACT_ATOMS: atom_id res chain seq x y z
N MET A 1 33.96 27.05 -22.92
CA MET A 1 33.26 25.78 -22.60
C MET A 1 33.36 25.55 -21.10
N GLY A 2 32.26 25.65 -20.34
CA GLY A 2 32.33 25.50 -18.87
C GLY A 2 31.05 25.83 -18.08
N ALA A 3 30.05 26.48 -18.67
CA ALA A 3 28.86 26.92 -17.91
C ALA A 3 27.70 25.91 -17.85
N SER A 4 27.75 24.79 -18.58
CA SER A 4 26.59 23.87 -18.69
C SER A 4 26.42 22.88 -17.53
N SER A 5 27.43 22.76 -16.67
CA SER A 5 27.45 21.74 -15.62
C SER A 5 26.71 22.20 -14.35
N GLY A 6 26.82 23.47 -13.96
CA GLY A 6 26.23 24.00 -12.72
C GLY A 6 24.71 24.01 -12.70
N HIS A 7 24.07 24.34 -13.84
CA HIS A 7 22.61 24.33 -13.95
C HIS A 7 22.00 22.94 -13.80
N ARG A 8 22.69 21.90 -14.29
CA ARG A 8 22.21 20.52 -14.32
C ARG A 8 22.17 19.87 -12.93
N TRP A 9 23.12 20.23 -12.07
CA TRP A 9 23.14 19.78 -10.67
C TRP A 9 22.02 20.42 -9.84
N LEU A 10 21.79 21.73 -10.03
CA LEU A 10 20.71 22.44 -9.33
C LEU A 10 19.31 21.94 -9.72
N THR A 11 19.11 21.55 -10.98
CA THR A 11 17.85 20.94 -11.41
C THR A 11 17.66 19.56 -10.82
N PHE A 12 18.72 18.76 -10.69
CA PHE A 12 18.64 17.40 -10.13
C PHE A 12 18.31 17.41 -8.64
N GLU A 13 18.96 18.27 -7.85
CA GLU A 13 18.63 18.43 -6.43
C GLU A 13 17.22 19.01 -6.23
N ARG A 14 16.80 19.95 -7.08
CA ARG A 14 15.42 20.46 -7.06
C ARG A 14 14.40 19.38 -7.41
N GLU A 15 14.68 18.53 -8.38
CA GLU A 15 13.81 17.43 -8.77
C GLU A 15 13.69 16.39 -7.65
N ARG A 16 14.80 16.04 -6.99
CA ARG A 16 14.79 15.19 -5.79
C ARG A 16 13.94 15.77 -4.67
N VAL A 17 14.13 17.05 -4.35
CA VAL A 17 13.33 17.74 -3.33
C VAL A 17 11.85 17.76 -3.72
N ASN A 18 11.53 18.02 -4.99
CA ASN A 18 10.16 18.00 -5.48
C ASN A 18 9.53 16.60 -5.36
N ILE A 19 10.25 15.54 -5.73
CA ILE A 19 9.78 14.15 -5.57
C ILE A 19 9.54 13.83 -4.10
N LEU A 20 10.47 14.20 -3.21
CA LEU A 20 10.32 13.99 -1.77
C LEU A 20 9.12 14.77 -1.20
N LEU A 21 8.88 15.99 -1.66
CA LEU A 21 7.73 16.79 -1.26
C LEU A 21 6.41 16.15 -1.74
N VAL A 22 6.36 15.66 -2.98
CA VAL A 22 5.19 14.95 -3.51
C VAL A 22 4.95 13.66 -2.73
N LEU A 23 6.00 12.90 -2.42
CA LEU A 23 5.91 11.68 -1.61
C LEU A 23 5.41 12.00 -0.20
N ALA A 24 5.96 13.03 0.45
CA ALA A 24 5.53 13.47 1.77
C ALA A 24 4.06 13.91 1.77
N ALA A 25 3.64 14.71 0.77
CA ALA A 25 2.25 15.11 0.62
C ALA A 25 1.33 13.90 0.40
N ALA A 26 1.74 12.94 -0.43
CA ALA A 26 1.00 11.71 -0.68
C ALA A 26 0.81 10.88 0.60
N ILE A 27 1.83 10.78 1.45
CA ILE A 27 1.76 10.10 2.76
C ILE A 27 0.85 10.87 3.73
N CYS A 28 0.96 12.19 3.80
CA CYS A 28 0.13 13.04 4.66
C CYS A 28 -1.36 12.92 4.34
N VAL A 29 -1.73 12.81 3.06
CA VAL A 29 -3.13 12.61 2.65
C VAL A 29 -3.63 11.21 3.01
N ARG A 30 -2.77 10.19 2.99
CA ARG A 30 -3.15 8.78 3.23
C ARG A 30 -3.18 8.37 4.70
N LEU A 31 -2.34 8.97 5.54
CA LEU A 31 -2.27 8.67 6.98
C LEU A 31 -3.63 8.76 7.71
N PRO A 32 -4.47 9.79 7.49
CA PRO A 32 -5.80 9.86 8.10
C PRO A 32 -6.72 8.70 7.72
N HIS A 33 -6.61 8.19 6.48
CA HIS A 33 -7.40 7.02 6.04
C HIS A 33 -6.99 5.73 6.75
N LEU A 34 -5.74 5.64 7.22
CA LEU A 34 -5.26 4.49 7.98
C LEU A 34 -5.88 4.42 9.39
N ILE A 35 -6.11 5.58 10.00
CA ILE A 35 -6.56 5.72 11.39
C ILE A 35 -8.09 5.80 11.47
N SER A 36 -8.77 6.22 10.40
CA SER A 36 -10.23 6.35 10.37
C SER A 36 -10.93 5.00 10.63
N PRO A 37 -11.64 4.86 11.75
CA PRO A 37 -12.20 3.58 12.17
C PRO A 37 -13.54 3.24 11.51
N TYR A 38 -14.15 4.16 10.75
CA TYR A 38 -15.62 4.19 10.69
C TYR A 38 -16.28 3.33 9.60
N VAL A 39 -15.58 2.92 8.54
CA VAL A 39 -16.15 2.04 7.50
C VAL A 39 -15.07 1.18 6.88
N ILE A 40 -15.17 -0.15 7.03
CA ILE A 40 -14.41 -1.09 6.21
C ILE A 40 -15.20 -1.24 4.90
N ASN A 41 -14.59 -0.92 3.76
CA ASN A 41 -15.20 -1.14 2.45
C ASN A 41 -15.57 -2.63 2.31
N PRO A 42 -16.78 -3.00 1.84
CA PRO A 42 -17.15 -4.38 1.55
C PRO A 42 -16.05 -5.18 0.84
N ASP A 43 -15.40 -4.61 -0.17
CA ASP A 43 -14.31 -5.29 -0.90
C ASP A 43 -13.11 -5.64 0.00
N ALA A 44 -12.83 -4.81 1.01
CA ALA A 44 -11.74 -5.07 1.95
C ALA A 44 -12.07 -6.27 2.87
N ILE A 45 -13.35 -6.54 3.13
CA ILE A 45 -13.77 -7.74 3.85
C ILE A 45 -13.45 -8.97 3.00
N ASP A 46 -13.81 -8.96 1.72
CA ASP A 46 -13.53 -10.06 0.79
C ASP A 46 -12.02 -10.29 0.66
N TYR A 47 -11.21 -9.22 0.59
CA TYR A 47 -9.75 -9.33 0.55
C TYR A 47 -9.17 -9.94 1.83
N ILE A 48 -9.66 -9.54 3.00
CA ILE A 48 -9.20 -10.11 4.28
C ILE A 48 -9.61 -11.58 4.42
N MET A 49 -10.83 -11.94 4.02
CA MET A 49 -11.33 -13.31 4.05
C MET A 49 -10.54 -14.21 3.10
N SER A 50 -10.31 -13.74 1.87
CA SER A 50 -9.44 -14.40 0.89
C SER A 50 -8.03 -14.58 1.45
N ALA A 51 -7.42 -13.52 2.02
CA ALA A 51 -6.08 -13.57 2.59
C ALA A 51 -5.94 -14.58 3.72
N LYS A 52 -6.96 -14.68 4.60
CA LYS A 52 -6.98 -15.67 5.68
C LYS A 52 -7.06 -17.10 5.13
N ALA A 53 -7.88 -17.34 4.10
CA ALA A 53 -7.95 -18.64 3.44
C ALA A 53 -6.60 -19.02 2.79
N LEU A 54 -5.95 -18.08 2.09
CA LEU A 54 -4.62 -18.26 1.51
C LEU A 54 -3.57 -18.60 2.58
N ALA A 55 -3.53 -17.84 3.69
CA ALA A 55 -2.60 -18.08 4.79
C ALA A 55 -2.82 -19.45 5.48
N GLN A 56 -4.02 -20.00 5.41
CA GLN A 56 -4.37 -21.33 5.91
C GLN A 56 -4.12 -22.44 4.88
N GLY A 57 -3.54 -22.12 3.71
CA GLY A 57 -3.28 -23.08 2.64
C GLY A 57 -4.51 -23.45 1.81
N ARG A 58 -5.66 -22.80 2.02
CA ARG A 58 -6.89 -22.99 1.22
C ARG A 58 -6.84 -22.11 -0.03
N TRP A 59 -5.86 -22.37 -0.89
CA TRP A 59 -5.55 -21.54 -2.07
C TRP A 59 -6.75 -21.34 -3.00
N MET A 60 -7.46 -22.42 -3.34
CA MET A 60 -8.59 -22.36 -4.28
C MET A 60 -9.73 -21.48 -3.76
N GLU A 61 -10.10 -21.66 -2.48
CA GLU A 61 -11.13 -20.85 -1.81
C GLU A 61 -10.69 -19.39 -1.72
N GLY A 62 -9.43 -19.15 -1.34
CA GLY A 62 -8.86 -17.80 -1.30
C GLY A 62 -8.97 -17.08 -2.65
N PHE A 63 -8.59 -17.71 -3.74
CA PHE A 63 -8.67 -17.09 -5.07
C PHE A 63 -10.10 -16.96 -5.62
N GLN A 64 -11.07 -17.72 -5.11
CA GLN A 64 -12.47 -17.61 -5.51
C GLN A 64 -13.22 -16.49 -4.77
N LEU A 65 -12.83 -16.19 -3.52
CA LEU A 65 -13.46 -15.18 -2.67
C LEU A 65 -13.19 -13.74 -3.14
N SER A 66 -12.12 -13.52 -3.87
CA SER A 66 -11.71 -12.20 -4.35
C SER A 66 -11.57 -12.21 -5.86
N HIS A 67 -12.08 -11.17 -6.52
CA HIS A 67 -11.86 -10.95 -7.95
C HIS A 67 -10.36 -10.79 -8.22
N ALA A 68 -9.69 -11.86 -8.69
CA ALA A 68 -8.32 -11.93 -9.19
C ALA A 68 -7.40 -10.74 -8.82
N SER A 69 -7.24 -10.49 -7.51
CA SER A 69 -6.48 -9.36 -6.99
C SER A 69 -5.21 -9.87 -6.33
N ILE A 70 -4.13 -9.09 -6.43
CA ILE A 70 -2.88 -9.39 -5.71
C ILE A 70 -2.96 -8.98 -4.24
N TYR A 71 -3.94 -8.15 -3.86
CA TYR A 71 -4.11 -7.68 -2.48
C TYR A 71 -4.26 -8.81 -1.46
N PRO A 72 -5.14 -9.81 -1.65
CA PRO A 72 -5.25 -10.93 -0.72
C PRO A 72 -3.94 -11.69 -0.51
N VAL A 73 -3.13 -11.83 -1.57
CA VAL A 73 -1.81 -12.48 -1.47
C VAL A 73 -0.88 -11.66 -0.58
N LEU A 74 -0.79 -10.34 -0.81
CA LEU A 74 0.03 -9.46 0.01
C LEU A 74 -0.45 -9.41 1.47
N ILE A 75 -1.76 -9.36 1.69
CA ILE A 75 -2.35 -9.39 3.03
C ILE A 75 -2.09 -10.75 3.69
N SER A 76 -2.08 -11.86 2.95
CA SER A 76 -1.80 -13.19 3.51
C SER A 76 -0.35 -13.35 3.98
N LEU A 77 0.58 -12.60 3.39
CA LEU A 77 1.99 -12.57 3.80
C LEU A 77 2.19 -11.69 5.04
N LEU A 78 1.54 -10.53 5.10
CA LEU A 78 1.70 -9.56 6.19
C LEU A 78 0.81 -9.86 7.41
N GLY A 79 -0.40 -10.37 7.19
CA GLY A 79 -1.41 -10.61 8.23
C GLY A 79 -0.91 -11.48 9.38
N PRO A 80 -0.25 -12.63 9.13
CA PRO A 80 0.32 -13.47 10.19
C PRO A 80 1.44 -12.78 11.00
N LEU A 81 2.18 -11.85 10.39
CA LEU A 81 3.26 -11.11 11.07
C LEU A 81 2.72 -9.99 11.97
N VAL A 82 1.63 -9.34 11.54
CA VAL A 82 1.00 -8.22 12.25
C VAL A 82 -0.02 -8.72 13.29
N GLY A 83 -0.63 -9.89 13.09
CA GLY A 83 -1.70 -10.46 13.91
C GLY A 83 -3.07 -9.83 13.66
N ASP A 84 -3.12 -8.50 13.48
CA ASP A 84 -4.33 -7.78 13.09
C ASP A 84 -4.43 -7.64 11.57
N TRP A 85 -5.32 -8.44 10.99
CA TRP A 85 -5.60 -8.50 9.56
C TRP A 85 -6.17 -7.20 8.99
N ILE A 86 -6.90 -6.42 9.80
CA ILE A 86 -7.46 -5.14 9.38
C ILE A 86 -6.34 -4.12 9.26
N TRP A 87 -5.42 -4.09 10.23
CA TRP A 87 -4.23 -3.24 10.14
C TRP A 87 -3.32 -3.64 8.98
N ALA A 88 -3.13 -4.94 8.74
CA ALA A 88 -2.36 -5.42 7.59
C ALA A 88 -2.97 -4.96 6.25
N ALA A 89 -4.28 -5.10 6.09
CA ALA A 89 -5.00 -4.64 4.90
C ALA A 89 -4.93 -3.10 4.74
N ARG A 90 -5.14 -2.35 5.82
CA ARG A 90 -5.04 -0.88 5.81
C ARG A 90 -3.63 -0.42 5.46
N ALA A 91 -2.59 -1.04 6.01
CA ALA A 91 -1.21 -0.69 5.73
C ALA A 91 -0.88 -0.90 4.26
N LEU A 92 -1.30 -2.02 3.67
CA LEU A 92 -1.12 -2.28 2.24
C LEU A 92 -1.88 -1.29 1.37
N THR A 93 -3.14 -0.98 1.71
CA THR A 93 -3.91 0.04 0.99
C THR A 93 -3.28 1.43 1.10
N ALA A 94 -2.70 1.80 2.23
CA ALA A 94 -1.99 3.07 2.38
C ALA A 94 -0.66 3.13 1.62
N LEU A 95 -0.02 1.98 1.36
CA LEU A 95 1.21 1.90 0.58
C LEU A 95 0.96 1.88 -0.93
N PHE A 96 -0.11 1.20 -1.38
CA PHE A 96 -0.34 0.90 -2.80
C PHE A 96 -1.63 1.50 -3.41
N GLY A 97 -2.56 2.00 -2.60
CA GLY A 97 -3.73 2.76 -3.07
C GLY A 97 -3.41 4.23 -3.27
#